data_AF-A0A7J3S106-F1
#
_entry.id   AF-A0A7J3S106-F1
#
_cell.length_a   1.000
_cell.length_b   1.000
_cell.length_c   1.000
_cell.angle_alpha   90.00
_cell.angle_beta   90.00
_cell.angle_gamma   90.00
#
_symmetry.space_group_name_H-M   'P 1'
#
loop_
_entity.id
_entity.type
_entity.pdbx_description
1 polymer ?
#
loop_
_entity_poly.entity_id
_entity_poly.type
_entity_poly.pdbx_seq_one_letter_code
_entity_poly.pdbx_strand_id
1 'polypeptide(L)'
;MAPKLTKETILEGASRRVTLHVKDYDADVVIRPLTDGELSKVFAVLGEIPVREDGTPDVTSVEISKNLEALRIATSLGLVEPKLSPEDVAAMKFGVPEYIGTKILEISGVSGPDEVKKKN
;
A
#
# COMPACT_ATOMS: atom_id res chain seq x y z
N MET A 1 6.97 -4.45 -30.23
CA MET A 1 5.66 -4.87 -29.68
C MET A 1 5.87 -5.26 -28.24
N ALA A 2 5.03 -4.78 -27.32
CA ALA A 2 5.04 -5.29 -25.95
C ALA A 2 4.50 -6.73 -25.93
N PRO A 3 5.09 -7.63 -25.12
CA PRO A 3 4.56 -8.99 -24.98
C PRO A 3 3.13 -8.97 -24.43
N LYS A 4 2.32 -9.97 -24.80
CA LYS A 4 0.98 -10.14 -24.23
C LYS A 4 1.10 -10.53 -22.75
N LEU A 5 0.22 -9.99 -21.92
CA LEU A 5 0.11 -10.39 -20.51
C LEU A 5 -0.24 -11.88 -20.44
N THR A 6 0.51 -12.67 -19.67
CA THR A 6 0.16 -14.07 -19.38
C THR A 6 -0.50 -14.17 -18.01
N LYS A 7 -1.21 -15.28 -17.76
CA LYS A 7 -1.81 -15.54 -16.45
C LYS A 7 -0.76 -15.55 -15.34
N GLU A 8 0.39 -16.15 -15.63
CA GLU A 8 1.53 -16.23 -14.71
C GLU A 8 2.02 -14.82 -14.37
N THR A 9 2.21 -13.95 -15.38
CA THR A 9 2.62 -12.56 -15.16
C THR A 9 1.61 -11.76 -14.34
N ILE A 10 0.31 -12.01 -14.49
CA ILE A 10 -0.75 -11.36 -13.68
C ILE A 10 -0.63 -11.78 -12.21
N LEU A 11 -0.49 -13.08 -11.95
CA LEU A 11 -0.42 -13.60 -10.58
C LEU A 11 0.91 -13.29 -9.89
N GLU A 12 2.00 -13.20 -10.65
CA GLU A 12 3.32 -12.77 -10.15
C GLU A 12 3.38 -11.28 -9.80
N GLY A 13 2.49 -10.44 -10.34
CA GLY A 13 2.47 -9.00 -10.07
C GLY A 13 2.41 -8.69 -8.56
N ALA A 14 1.62 -9.44 -7.81
CA ALA A 14 1.52 -9.33 -6.35
C ALA A 14 2.74 -9.89 -5.58
N SER A 15 3.59 -10.65 -6.25
CA SER A 15 4.78 -11.30 -5.66
C SER A 15 6.03 -10.41 -5.74
N ARG A 16 5.97 -9.28 -6.45
CA ARG A 16 7.07 -8.31 -6.53
C ARG A 16 7.47 -7.84 -5.13
N ARG A 17 8.76 -7.91 -4.83
CA ARG A 17 9.34 -7.41 -3.58
C ARG A 17 10.09 -6.12 -3.85
N VAL A 18 9.94 -5.15 -2.95
CA VAL A 18 10.59 -3.86 -3.01
C VAL A 18 11.24 -3.61 -1.65
N THR A 19 12.53 -3.28 -1.65
CA THR A 19 13.22 -2.81 -0.45
C THR A 19 12.86 -1.35 -0.22
N LEU A 20 12.37 -1.04 0.97
CA LEU A 20 12.03 0.30 1.43
C LEU A 20 12.92 0.67 2.61
N HIS A 21 13.63 1.78 2.49
CA HIS A 21 14.43 2.32 3.59
C HIS A 21 13.55 3.13 4.55
N VAL A 22 13.60 2.82 5.84
CA VAL A 22 12.85 3.48 6.92
C VAL A 22 13.80 4.33 7.74
N LYS A 23 13.82 5.63 7.44
CA LYS A 23 14.74 6.61 8.07
C LYS A 23 14.67 6.62 9.60
N ASP A 24 13.47 6.44 10.16
CA ASP A 24 13.24 6.44 11.61
C ASP A 24 13.96 5.31 12.36
N TYR A 25 14.31 4.24 11.65
CA TYR A 25 15.06 3.10 12.18
C TYR A 25 16.45 2.97 11.56
N ASP A 26 16.80 3.83 10.60
CA ASP A 26 18.01 3.71 9.76
C ASP A 26 18.21 2.28 9.23
N ALA A 27 17.11 1.67 8.77
CA ALA A 27 17.05 0.27 8.41
C ALA A 27 16.10 0.02 7.23
N ASP A 28 16.30 -1.10 6.56
CA ASP A 28 15.51 -1.50 5.41
C ASP A 28 14.44 -2.53 5.79
N VAL A 29 13.30 -2.43 5.12
CA VAL A 29 12.23 -3.42 5.15
C VAL A 29 11.91 -3.90 3.74
N VAL A 30 11.30 -5.07 3.60
CA VAL A 30 10.82 -5.60 2.32
C VAL A 30 9.30 -5.50 2.29
N ILE A 31 8.77 -4.85 1.26
CA ILE A 31 7.33 -4.71 1.02
C ILE A 31 6.91 -5.35 -0.31
N ARG A 32 5.62 -5.59 -0.47
CA ARG A 32 4.99 -6.05 -1.72
C ARG A 32 3.70 -5.28 -2.01
N PRO A 33 3.26 -5.21 -3.27
CA PRO A 33 1.91 -4.72 -3.56
C PRO A 33 0.84 -5.66 -2.98
N LEU A 34 -0.31 -5.06 -2.68
CA LEU A 34 -1.50 -5.76 -2.23
C LEU A 34 -2.27 -6.29 -3.43
N THR A 35 -2.92 -7.43 -3.23
CA THR A 35 -3.91 -7.96 -4.17
C THR A 35 -5.22 -7.18 -4.06
N ASP A 36 -6.08 -7.28 -5.07
CA ASP A 36 -7.41 -6.67 -5.07
C ASP A 36 -8.26 -7.07 -3.84
N GLY A 37 -8.21 -8.34 -3.45
CA GLY A 37 -8.90 -8.83 -2.25
C GLY A 37 -8.31 -8.31 -0.93
N GLU A 38 -7.04 -7.92 -0.91
CA GLU A 38 -6.41 -7.28 0.25
C GLU A 38 -6.73 -5.78 0.30
N LEU A 39 -6.70 -5.10 -0.84
CA LEU A 39 -7.13 -3.71 -0.96
C LEU A 39 -8.59 -3.52 -0.51
N SER A 40 -9.46 -4.47 -0.89
CA SER A 40 -10.85 -4.48 -0.43
C SER A 40 -10.96 -4.46 1.10
N LYS A 41 -10.07 -5.15 1.83
CA LYS A 41 -10.05 -5.14 3.30
C LYS A 41 -9.59 -3.79 3.86
N VAL A 42 -8.62 -3.14 3.20
CA VAL A 42 -8.15 -1.81 3.58
C VAL A 42 -9.27 -0.78 3.40
N PHE A 43 -9.96 -0.79 2.25
CA PHE A 43 -11.03 0.16 1.95
C PHE A 43 -12.30 -0.05 2.78
N ALA A 44 -12.60 -1.29 3.20
CA ALA A 44 -13.75 -1.57 4.05
C ALA A 44 -13.75 -0.78 5.37
N VAL A 45 -12.57 -0.44 5.90
CA VAL A 45 -12.43 0.36 7.12
C VAL A 45 -12.74 1.84 6.90
N LEU A 46 -12.55 2.34 5.67
CA LEU A 46 -12.81 3.72 5.32
C LEU A 46 -14.32 4.03 5.13
N GLY A 47 -15.15 2.99 5.02
CA GLY A 47 -16.59 3.12 4.80
C GLY A 47 -16.93 3.32 3.31
N GLU A 48 -18.05 3.98 3.02
CA GLU A 48 -18.40 4.36 1.65
C GLU A 48 -17.42 5.42 1.14
N ILE A 49 -16.38 4.98 0.43
CA ILE A 49 -15.46 5.88 -0.27
C ILE A 49 -16.09 6.18 -1.64
N PRO A 50 -16.36 7.46 -1.98
CA PRO A 50 -16.75 7.81 -3.33
C PRO A 50 -15.67 7.36 -4.31
N VAL A 51 -16.06 6.90 -5.50
CA VAL A 51 -15.11 6.53 -6.56
C VAL A 51 -15.05 7.70 -7.55
N ARG A 52 -13.83 8.11 -7.93
CA ARG A 52 -13.61 9.13 -8.95
C ARG A 52 -13.95 8.57 -10.34
N GLU A 53 -14.08 9.46 -11.32
CA GLU A 53 -14.41 9.10 -12.70
C GLU A 53 -13.36 8.16 -13.35
N ASP A 54 -12.14 8.14 -12.83
CA ASP A 54 -11.04 7.27 -13.28
C ASP A 54 -11.04 5.88 -12.60
N GLY A 55 -12.02 5.60 -11.73
CA GLY A 55 -12.12 4.34 -11.01
C GLY A 55 -11.29 4.28 -9.72
N THR A 56 -10.57 5.35 -9.35
CA THR A 56 -9.79 5.41 -8.11
C THR A 56 -10.64 5.85 -6.91
N PRO A 57 -10.35 5.38 -5.68
CA PRO A 57 -11.05 5.83 -4.47
C PRO A 57 -10.78 7.31 -4.12
N ASP A 58 -11.82 8.06 -3.75
CA ASP A 58 -11.73 9.44 -3.25
C ASP A 58 -11.57 9.51 -1.73
N VAL A 59 -10.31 9.62 -1.29
CA VAL A 59 -9.93 9.63 0.13
C VAL A 59 -10.01 11.01 0.80
N THR A 60 -10.53 12.05 0.15
CA THR A 60 -10.51 13.44 0.66
C THR A 60 -11.46 13.72 1.83
N SER A 61 -12.51 12.90 1.99
CA SER A 61 -13.54 13.04 3.02
C SER A 61 -13.39 12.05 4.20
N VAL A 62 -12.29 11.30 4.24
CA VAL A 62 -12.07 10.21 5.19
C VAL A 62 -11.69 10.73 6.58
N GLU A 63 -12.31 10.19 7.63
CA GLU A 63 -11.94 10.45 9.01
C GLU A 63 -10.48 10.03 9.28
N ILE A 64 -9.69 10.91 9.90
CA ILE A 64 -8.25 10.69 10.14
C ILE A 64 -8.00 9.35 10.84
N SER A 65 -8.81 8.99 11.83
CA SER A 65 -8.71 7.72 12.56
C SER A 65 -8.83 6.50 11.64
N LYS A 66 -9.81 6.51 10.71
CA LYS A 66 -10.01 5.42 9.74
C LYS A 66 -8.87 5.36 8.73
N ASN A 67 -8.36 6.51 8.31
CA ASN A 67 -7.19 6.55 7.42
C ASN A 67 -5.96 5.92 8.09
N LEU A 68 -5.69 6.24 9.36
CA LEU A 68 -4.59 5.63 10.11
C LEU A 68 -4.77 4.12 10.26
N GLU A 69 -5.98 3.65 10.53
CA GLU A 69 -6.29 2.22 10.62
C GLU A 69 -6.09 1.50 9.29
N ALA A 70 -6.58 2.08 8.18
CA ALA A 70 -6.37 1.56 6.83
C ALA A 70 -4.88 1.41 6.49
N LEU A 71 -4.05 2.41 6.85
CA LEU A 71 -2.59 2.36 6.62
C LEU A 71 -1.90 1.28 7.46
N ARG A 72 -2.36 1.04 8.69
CA ARG A 72 -1.84 -0.06 9.54
C ARG A 72 -2.20 -1.43 8.98
N ILE A 73 -3.41 -1.59 8.45
CA ILE A 73 -3.84 -2.82 7.77
C ILE A 73 -3.01 -3.03 6.50
N ALA A 74 -2.83 -2.00 5.69
CA ALA A 74 -1.98 -2.07 4.50
C ALA A 74 -0.55 -2.52 4.85
N THR A 75 0.04 -1.94 5.91
CA THR A 75 1.35 -2.36 6.43
C THR A 75 1.35 -3.82 6.85
N SER A 76 0.36 -4.26 7.62
CA SER A 76 0.29 -5.64 8.11
C SER A 76 0.16 -6.67 6.99
N LEU A 77 -0.46 -6.30 5.87
CA LEU A 77 -0.63 -7.19 4.71
C LEU A 77 0.56 -7.17 3.74
N GLY A 78 1.13 -5.99 3.51
CA GLY A 78 2.16 -5.76 2.50
C GLY A 78 3.60 -5.83 3.01
N LEU A 79 3.84 -5.76 4.32
CA LEU A 79 5.16 -5.94 4.91
C LEU A 79 5.55 -7.43 4.89
N VAL A 80 6.76 -7.68 4.41
CA VAL A 80 7.29 -9.03 4.19
C VAL A 80 8.37 -9.37 5.19
N GLU A 81 9.36 -8.49 5.27
CA GLU A 81 10.50 -8.62 6.17
C GLU A 81 10.73 -7.27 6.87
N PRO A 82 10.81 -7.24 8.20
CA PRO A 82 10.56 -8.37 9.11
C PRO A 82 9.08 -8.82 9.10
N LYS A 83 8.83 -10.09 9.43
CA LYS A 83 7.45 -10.58 9.62
C LYS A 83 6.94 -10.07 10.97
N LEU A 84 5.91 -9.24 10.91
CA LEU A 84 5.27 -8.63 12.08
C LEU A 84 3.81 -9.09 12.16
N SER A 85 3.32 -9.30 13.38
CA SER A 85 1.88 -9.44 13.63
C SER A 85 1.19 -8.06 13.57
N PRO A 86 -0.15 -8.01 13.43
CA PRO A 86 -0.88 -6.74 13.53
C PRO A 86 -0.64 -6.02 14.87
N GLU A 87 -0.44 -6.76 15.95
CA GLU A 87 -0.13 -6.22 17.27
C GLU A 87 1.26 -5.57 17.29
N ASP A 88 2.25 -6.20 16.66
CA ASP A 88 3.59 -5.62 16.52
C ASP A 88 3.55 -4.33 15.69
N VAL A 89 2.77 -4.30 14.60
CA VAL A 89 2.58 -3.11 13.76
C VAL A 89 1.95 -1.97 14.56
N ALA A 90 0.99 -2.26 15.42
CA ALA A 90 0.37 -1.26 16.30
C ALA A 90 1.32 -0.71 17.38
N ALA A 91 2.34 -1.50 17.76
CA ALA A 91 3.36 -1.11 18.73
C ALA A 91 4.57 -0.37 18.12
N MET A 92 4.64 -0.26 16.78
CA MET A 92 5.70 0.48 16.11
C MET A 92 5.70 1.96 16.50
N LYS A 93 6.85 2.62 16.31
CA LYS A 93 6.96 4.07 16.44
C LYS A 93 5.88 4.76 15.60
N PHE A 94 5.14 5.68 16.21
CA PHE A 94 4.08 6.46 15.56
C PHE A 94 4.58 7.10 14.25
N GLY A 95 3.78 7.00 13.19
CA GLY A 95 4.10 7.52 11.86
C GLY A 95 4.82 6.51 10.94
N VAL A 96 5.44 5.47 11.51
CA VAL A 96 6.17 4.47 10.69
C VAL A 96 5.24 3.50 9.97
N PRO A 97 4.23 2.89 10.62
CA PRO A 97 3.22 2.10 9.90
C PRO A 97 2.51 2.91 8.82
N GLU A 98 2.27 4.19 9.07
CA GLU A 98 1.62 5.08 8.11
C GLU A 98 2.52 5.27 6.87
N TYR A 99 3.80 5.56 7.05
CA TYR A 99 4.76 5.69 5.96
C TYR A 99 4.88 4.41 5.12
N ILE A 100 5.06 3.25 5.78
CA ILE A 100 5.18 1.95 5.11
C ILE A 100 3.89 1.62 4.36
N GLY A 101 2.73 1.81 5.01
CA GLY A 101 1.41 1.57 4.44
C GLY A 101 1.15 2.42 3.20
N THR A 102 1.51 3.71 3.24
CA THR A 102 1.43 4.58 2.06
C THR A 102 2.27 4.04 0.92
N LYS A 103 3.52 3.63 1.17
CA LYS A 103 4.38 3.05 0.13
C LYS A 103 3.85 1.75 -0.44
N ILE A 104 3.23 0.90 0.38
CA ILE A 104 2.54 -0.30 -0.08
C ILE A 104 1.37 0.06 -1.00
N LEU A 105 0.54 1.03 -0.64
CA LEU A 105 -0.61 1.46 -1.45
C LEU A 105 -0.18 2.10 -2.78
N GLU A 106 0.90 2.89 -2.78
CA GLU A 106 1.49 3.47 -3.99
C GLU A 106 1.92 2.38 -4.99
N ILE A 107 2.71 1.39 -4.53
CA ILE A 107 3.16 0.30 -5.41
C ILE A 107 2.02 -0.67 -5.81
N SER A 108 0.90 -0.63 -5.08
CA SER A 108 -0.34 -1.35 -5.40
C SER A 108 -1.23 -0.60 -6.40
N GLY A 109 -0.88 0.64 -6.77
CA GLY A 109 -1.61 1.43 -7.77
C GLY A 109 -2.82 2.21 -7.23
N VAL A 110 -2.96 2.36 -5.90
CA VAL A 110 -4.06 3.12 -5.27
C VAL A 110 -3.83 4.64 -5.34
N SER A 111 -2.57 5.04 -5.39
CA SER A 111 -2.15 6.42 -5.62
C SER A 111 -1.30 6.43 -6.89
N GLY A 112 -1.70 7.26 -7.85
CA GLY A 112 -0.85 7.55 -9.00
C GLY A 112 0.51 8.06 -8.50
N PRO A 113 1.60 7.79 -9.24
CA PRO A 113 2.90 8.29 -8.82
C PRO A 113 2.83 9.81 -8.80
N ASP A 114 3.22 10.42 -7.68
CA ASP A 114 3.75 11.80 -7.67
C ASP A 114 5.03 11.94 -8.54
N GLU A 115 5.38 10.91 -9.34
CA GLU A 115 6.51 10.86 -10.27
C GLU A 115 6.14 10.70 -11.77
N VAL A 116 4.89 10.89 -12.20
CA VAL A 116 4.57 10.98 -13.66
C VAL A 116 4.62 12.43 -14.19
N LYS A 117 5.31 13.34 -13.50
CA LYS A 117 5.71 14.65 -14.06
C LYS A 117 7.18 14.99 -13.82
N LYS A 118 8.09 14.05 -14.12
CA LYS A 118 9.44 14.40 -14.58
C LYS A 118 9.85 13.51 -15.75
N LYS A 119 9.31 13.81 -16.94
CA LYS A 119 10.05 13.66 -18.19
C LYS A 119 9.42 14.48 -19.31
N ASN A 120 10.29 15.33 -19.86
CA ASN A 120 10.18 16.27 -20.98
C ASN A 120 9.60 17.64 -20.65
#